data_AF-A0A7Y2XRN4-F1
#
_entry.id   AF-A0A7Y2XRN4-F1
#
_cell.length_a   1.000
_cell.length_b   1.000
_cell.length_c   1.000
_cell.angle_alpha   90.00
_cell.angle_beta   90.00
_cell.angle_gamma   90.00
#
_symmetry.space_group_name_H-M   'P 1'
#
loop_
_entity.id
_entity.type
_entity.pdbx_description
1 polymer ?
#
loop_
_entity_poly.entity_id
_entity_poly.type
_entity_poly.pdbx_seq_one_letter_code
_entity_poly.pdbx_strand_id
1 'polypeptide(L)'
;MAAQQTAVPSTPPEKGIGQQPPVQKDPKADKPVIKPAAPEPEESSPELPKQGAEAVRLQIYLDQKHFGPGFIDGKPGMFTKLAIENYNTSLGRKKDDLQVVAESIKNVTQPYATAIIPTLVSDYVDPTLPTKRSLQAERKYMSYRSVAEFMAERYHTSEDLLIELNGASVVRSAKA
;
A
#
# COMPACT_ATOMS: atom_id res chain seq x y z
N MET A 1 -29.97 -57.99 -3.94
CA MET A 1 -29.13 -58.80 -3.05
C MET A 1 -28.12 -57.84 -2.43
N ALA A 2 -28.38 -57.23 -1.27
CA ALA A 2 -28.19 -57.79 0.09
C ALA A 2 -26.72 -58.24 0.29
N ALA A 3 -25.93 -57.81 1.28
CA ALA A 3 -26.23 -57.18 2.56
C ALA A 3 -24.95 -56.57 3.22
N GLN A 4 -25.17 -55.59 4.12
CA GLN A 4 -24.56 -55.35 5.47
C GLN A 4 -23.02 -55.24 5.58
N GLN A 5 -22.38 -54.15 6.07
CA GLN A 5 -22.51 -53.29 7.27
C GLN A 5 -21.97 -53.89 8.59
N THR A 6 -21.33 -53.01 9.37
CA THR A 6 -20.93 -53.06 10.81
C THR A 6 -19.52 -53.59 11.11
N ALA A 7 -18.78 -53.17 12.14
CA ALA A 7 -18.72 -52.01 13.02
C ALA A 7 -17.45 -52.16 13.90
N VAL A 8 -16.83 -51.05 14.32
CA VAL A 8 -16.06 -50.92 15.60
C VAL A 8 -17.07 -50.60 16.70
N PRO A 9 -16.92 -51.01 17.99
CA PRO A 9 -15.79 -50.61 18.85
C PRO A 9 -15.49 -51.58 20.04
N SER A 10 -14.56 -51.22 20.95
CA SER A 10 -14.73 -51.16 22.42
C SER A 10 -13.45 -51.42 23.23
N THR A 11 -13.30 -50.62 24.29
CA THR A 11 -12.25 -50.61 25.33
C THR A 11 -12.85 -51.16 26.67
N PRO A 12 -12.16 -51.02 27.82
CA PRO A 12 -11.36 -51.97 28.62
C PRO A 12 -12.17 -52.69 29.74
N PRO A 13 -11.57 -53.32 30.78
CA PRO A 13 -11.61 -52.65 32.11
C PRO A 13 -10.53 -53.02 33.17
N GLU A 14 -10.43 -52.13 34.17
CA GLU A 14 -10.28 -52.35 35.64
C GLU A 14 -9.00 -53.02 36.24
N LYS A 15 -8.51 -52.74 37.45
CA LYS A 15 -9.07 -52.15 38.69
C LYS A 15 -7.92 -51.86 39.67
N GLY A 16 -8.09 -50.91 40.58
CA GLY A 16 -7.24 -50.77 41.77
C GLY A 16 -7.50 -49.49 42.56
N ILE A 17 -8.21 -49.61 43.68
CA ILE A 17 -8.89 -48.56 44.44
C ILE A 17 -8.04 -48.14 45.67
N GLY A 18 -8.05 -46.85 46.04
CA GLY A 18 -8.23 -46.47 47.44
C GLY A 18 -7.13 -45.69 48.18
N GLN A 19 -7.51 -44.45 48.57
CA GLN A 19 -7.21 -43.73 49.83
C GLN A 19 -5.90 -42.89 49.96
N GLN A 20 -6.09 -41.56 50.08
CA GLN A 20 -5.24 -40.58 50.83
C GLN A 20 -5.73 -40.51 52.29
N PRO A 21 -5.08 -39.86 53.31
CA PRO A 21 -4.01 -38.80 53.33
C PRO A 21 -2.88 -39.11 54.39
N PRO A 22 -1.90 -38.23 54.81
CA PRO A 22 -1.91 -36.76 54.77
C PRO A 22 -0.65 -36.01 54.30
N VAL A 23 -0.94 -34.75 53.99
CA VAL A 23 -0.07 -33.59 53.73
C VAL A 23 1.13 -33.54 54.66
N GLN A 24 2.34 -33.52 54.09
CA GLN A 24 3.54 -32.96 54.70
C GLN A 24 4.21 -31.98 53.75
N LYS A 25 4.79 -30.96 54.38
CA LYS A 25 5.10 -29.63 53.86
C LYS A 25 6.31 -29.64 52.92
N ASP A 26 6.29 -28.73 51.95
CA ASP A 26 7.38 -28.48 51.00
C ASP A 26 8.74 -28.25 51.69
N PRO A 27 9.82 -28.61 50.99
CA PRO A 27 10.81 -27.59 50.69
C PRO A 27 11.14 -27.53 49.19
N LYS A 28 11.22 -26.29 48.71
CA LYS A 28 11.61 -25.85 47.36
C LYS A 28 12.73 -26.70 46.73
N ALA A 29 12.48 -27.18 45.52
CA ALA A 29 13.50 -27.59 44.56
C ALA A 29 13.41 -26.67 43.33
N ASP A 30 14.55 -26.11 42.94
CA ASP A 30 14.71 -25.12 41.88
C ASP A 30 14.18 -25.62 40.53
N LYS A 31 13.31 -24.81 39.92
CA LYS A 31 12.94 -24.99 38.51
C LYS A 31 14.05 -24.39 37.64
N PRO A 32 14.54 -25.10 36.59
CA PRO A 32 15.41 -24.47 35.61
C PRO A 32 14.63 -23.36 34.89
N VAL A 33 15.18 -22.15 34.93
CA VAL A 33 14.65 -20.98 34.22
C VAL A 33 14.80 -21.24 32.72
N ILE A 34 13.68 -21.57 32.05
CA ILE A 34 13.59 -21.48 30.60
C ILE A 34 13.62 -20.00 30.25
N LYS A 35 14.74 -19.54 29.68
CA LYS A 35 14.83 -18.22 29.06
C LYS A 35 13.76 -18.14 27.96
N PRO A 36 12.89 -17.12 27.92
CA PRO A 36 12.08 -16.87 26.75
C PRO A 36 13.01 -16.59 25.57
N ALA A 37 12.87 -17.38 24.50
CA ALA A 37 13.45 -17.01 23.22
C ALA A 37 12.87 -15.64 22.83
N ALA A 38 13.75 -14.71 22.48
CA ALA A 38 13.35 -13.44 21.91
C ALA A 38 12.48 -13.69 20.68
N PRO A 39 11.41 -12.90 20.44
CA PRO A 39 10.63 -13.05 19.24
C PRO A 39 11.54 -12.77 18.04
N GLU A 40 11.68 -13.75 17.15
CA GLU A 40 12.12 -13.49 15.78
C GLU A 40 11.18 -12.43 15.20
N PRO A 41 11.69 -11.45 14.45
CA PRO A 41 10.82 -10.48 13.80
C PRO A 41 9.87 -11.24 12.89
N GLU A 42 8.57 -11.17 13.19
CA GLU A 42 7.55 -11.63 12.26
C GLU A 42 7.77 -10.86 10.96
N GLU A 43 8.21 -11.56 9.90
CA GLU A 43 8.17 -11.02 8.55
C GLU A 43 6.70 -10.79 8.21
N SER A 44 6.21 -9.58 8.46
CA SER A 44 4.89 -9.17 8.04
C SER A 44 4.82 -9.34 6.53
N SER A 45 3.85 -10.11 6.07
CA SER A 45 3.58 -10.22 4.64
C SER A 45 3.39 -8.82 4.07
N PRO A 46 4.02 -8.47 2.94
CA PRO A 46 3.91 -7.12 2.41
C PRO A 46 2.43 -6.80 2.14
N GLU A 47 1.91 -5.75 2.78
CA GLU A 47 0.58 -5.20 2.51
C GLU A 47 0.71 -4.06 1.49
N LEU A 48 -0.31 -3.88 0.66
CA LEU A 48 -0.37 -2.73 -0.23
C LEU A 48 -0.52 -1.45 0.62
N PRO A 49 0.38 -0.47 0.51
CA PRO A 49 0.28 0.76 1.29
C PRO A 49 -1.02 1.49 0.95
N LYS A 50 -1.78 1.89 1.98
CA LYS A 50 -3.08 2.57 1.78
C LYS A 50 -2.89 4.02 1.37
N GLN A 51 -1.87 4.68 1.92
CA GLN A 51 -1.56 6.07 1.61
C GLN A 51 -0.11 6.44 1.95
N GLY A 52 0.32 7.64 1.53
CA GLY A 52 1.55 8.29 2.00
C GLY A 52 2.80 7.92 1.19
N ALA A 53 3.98 8.14 1.79
CA ALA A 53 5.25 8.09 1.07
C ALA A 53 5.57 6.71 0.44
N GLU A 54 5.17 5.60 1.07
CA GLU A 54 5.36 4.26 0.49
C GLU A 54 4.45 4.03 -0.73
N ALA A 55 3.21 4.52 -0.68
CA ALA A 55 2.33 4.48 -1.83
C ALA A 55 2.86 5.35 -2.98
N VAL A 56 3.41 6.53 -2.69
CA VAL A 56 4.09 7.37 -3.68
C VAL A 56 5.27 6.63 -4.30
N ARG A 57 6.12 5.98 -3.50
CA ARG A 57 7.24 5.16 -4.00
C ARG A 57 6.77 4.05 -4.92
N LEU A 58 5.70 3.34 -4.55
CA LEU A 58 5.12 2.28 -5.35
C LEU A 58 4.62 2.81 -6.71
N GLN A 59 3.87 3.91 -6.72
CA GLN A 59 3.39 4.52 -7.96
C GLN A 59 4.55 4.98 -8.85
N ILE A 60 5.55 5.68 -8.29
CA ILE A 60 6.76 6.09 -9.03
C ILE A 60 7.47 4.88 -9.62
N TYR A 61 7.64 3.81 -8.83
CA TYR A 61 8.32 2.61 -9.28
C TYR A 61 7.61 1.96 -10.46
N LEU A 62 6.29 1.79 -10.38
CA LEU A 62 5.48 1.23 -11.46
C LEU A 62 5.53 2.09 -12.72
N ASP A 63 5.45 3.42 -12.58
CA ASP A 63 5.56 4.37 -13.68
C ASP A 63 6.93 4.27 -14.38
N GLN A 64 8.02 4.20 -13.61
CA GLN A 64 9.38 3.97 -14.12
C GLN A 64 9.54 2.61 -14.80
N LYS A 65 8.72 1.62 -14.47
CA LYS A 65 8.65 0.32 -15.14
C LYS A 65 7.71 0.30 -16.34
N HIS A 66 7.12 1.43 -16.71
CA HIS A 66 6.15 1.59 -17.81
C HIS A 66 4.81 0.87 -17.55
N PHE A 67 4.45 0.67 -16.29
CA PHE A 67 3.14 0.19 -15.88
C PHE A 67 2.39 1.35 -15.19
N GLY A 68 1.71 2.17 -15.99
CA GLY A 68 1.09 3.41 -15.53
C GLY A 68 0.10 3.20 -14.38
N PRO A 69 0.36 3.72 -13.17
CA PRO A 69 -0.47 3.50 -12.00
C PRO A 69 -1.67 4.47 -11.90
N GLY A 70 -1.89 5.29 -12.92
CA GLY A 70 -2.69 6.51 -12.86
C GLY A 70 -1.79 7.72 -12.57
N PHE A 71 -2.33 8.72 -11.86
CA PHE A 71 -1.54 9.84 -11.35
C PHE A 71 -0.90 9.47 -9.99
N ILE A 72 0.24 10.08 -9.70
CA ILE A 72 1.01 9.90 -8.47
C ILE A 72 0.41 10.80 -7.39
N ASP A 73 -0.42 10.23 -6.53
CA ASP A 73 -1.11 10.91 -5.43
C ASP A 73 -0.86 10.27 -4.07
N GLY A 74 -0.09 9.18 -4.04
CA GLY A 74 0.14 8.41 -2.84
C GLY A 74 -1.11 7.69 -2.34
N LYS A 75 -2.13 7.43 -3.18
CA LYS A 75 -3.36 6.72 -2.82
C LYS A 75 -3.63 5.59 -3.83
N PRO A 76 -3.16 4.35 -3.58
CA PRO A 76 -3.25 3.28 -4.56
C PRO A 76 -4.69 2.90 -4.91
N GLY A 77 -5.10 3.26 -6.13
CA GLY A 77 -6.43 3.04 -6.67
C GLY A 77 -6.51 1.83 -7.60
N MET A 78 -7.58 1.78 -8.39
CA MET A 78 -7.80 0.73 -9.40
C MET A 78 -6.65 0.65 -10.40
N PHE A 79 -6.17 1.79 -10.90
CA PHE A 79 -5.08 1.82 -11.87
C PHE A 79 -3.76 1.34 -11.28
N THR A 80 -3.46 1.67 -10.01
CA THR A 80 -2.28 1.16 -9.32
C THR A 80 -2.36 -0.36 -9.16
N LYS A 81 -3.53 -0.91 -8.80
CA LYS A 81 -3.73 -2.37 -8.73
C LYS A 81 -3.52 -3.05 -10.08
N LEU A 82 -4.12 -2.53 -11.15
CA LEU A 82 -3.92 -3.07 -12.50
C LEU A 82 -2.47 -2.97 -12.97
N ALA A 83 -1.76 -1.90 -12.60
CA ALA A 83 -0.34 -1.76 -12.88
C ALA A 83 0.49 -2.86 -12.19
N ILE A 84 0.19 -3.16 -10.92
CA ILE A 84 0.82 -4.27 -10.17
C ILE A 84 0.56 -5.61 -10.87
N GLU A 85 -0.70 -5.89 -11.22
CA GLU A 85 -1.07 -7.15 -11.89
C GLU A 85 -0.33 -7.34 -13.21
N ASN A 86 -0.25 -6.28 -14.02
CA ASN A 86 0.42 -6.31 -15.31
C ASN A 86 1.94 -6.40 -15.16
N TYR A 87 2.53 -5.66 -14.23
CA TYR A 87 3.96 -5.75 -13.91
C TYR A 87 4.34 -7.17 -13.48
N ASN A 88 3.58 -7.74 -12.54
CA ASN A 88 3.79 -9.12 -12.09
C ASN A 88 3.62 -10.14 -13.21
N THR A 89 2.58 -9.99 -14.05
CA THR A 89 2.36 -10.86 -15.21
C THR A 89 3.55 -10.81 -16.18
N SER A 90 4.13 -9.62 -16.40
CA SER A 90 5.31 -9.46 -17.27
C SER A 90 6.55 -10.18 -16.76
N LEU A 91 6.62 -10.43 -15.44
CA LEU A 91 7.69 -11.16 -14.77
C LEU A 91 7.37 -12.64 -14.55
N GLY A 92 6.20 -13.13 -15.00
CA GLY A 92 5.74 -14.50 -14.75
C GLY A 92 5.36 -14.77 -13.28
N ARG A 93 5.08 -13.72 -12.49
CA ARG A 93 4.65 -13.82 -11.09
C ARG A 93 3.12 -13.93 -10.99
N LYS A 94 2.63 -14.26 -9.79
CA LYS A 94 1.20 -14.16 -9.47
C LYS A 94 0.76 -12.69 -9.57
N LYS A 95 -0.43 -12.45 -10.12
CA LYS A 95 -0.94 -11.08 -10.36
C LYS A 95 -1.01 -10.24 -9.08
N ASP A 96 -1.41 -10.86 -7.98
CA ASP A 96 -1.59 -10.28 -6.66
C ASP A 96 -0.32 -10.28 -5.79
N ASP A 97 0.85 -10.59 -6.37
CA ASP A 97 2.12 -10.58 -5.65
C ASP A 97 2.52 -9.16 -5.21
N LEU A 98 2.75 -8.96 -3.91
CA LEU A 98 3.11 -7.67 -3.32
C LEU A 98 4.63 -7.48 -3.13
N GLN A 99 5.47 -8.38 -3.68
CA GLN A 99 6.93 -8.17 -3.76
C GLN A 99 7.30 -6.82 -4.40
N VAL A 100 6.49 -6.32 -5.33
CA VAL A 100 6.66 -5.00 -5.97
C VAL A 100 6.73 -3.85 -4.97
N VAL A 101 6.09 -3.96 -3.80
CA VAL A 101 6.15 -2.95 -2.74
C VAL A 101 7.58 -2.86 -2.18
N ALA A 102 8.17 -3.99 -1.82
CA ALA A 102 9.55 -4.04 -1.34
C ALA A 102 10.56 -3.61 -2.43
N GLU A 103 10.31 -3.99 -3.68
CA GLU A 103 11.10 -3.52 -4.83
C GLU A 103 11.04 -2.00 -4.98
N SER A 104 9.86 -1.41 -4.81
CA SER A 104 9.69 0.05 -4.90
C SER A 104 10.49 0.79 -3.83
N ILE A 105 10.48 0.31 -2.58
CA ILE A 105 11.24 0.90 -1.46
C ILE A 105 12.74 0.84 -1.74
N LYS A 106 13.22 -0.29 -2.29
CA LYS A 106 14.63 -0.51 -2.60
C LYS A 106 15.13 0.36 -3.76
N ASN A 107 14.33 0.51 -4.82
CA ASN A 107 14.77 1.15 -6.06
C ASN A 107 14.47 2.66 -6.10
N VAL A 108 13.37 3.10 -5.49
CA VAL A 108 13.00 4.52 -5.40
C VAL A 108 13.45 5.00 -4.04
N THR A 109 14.69 5.48 -3.91
CA THR A 109 15.26 5.95 -2.63
C THR A 109 14.80 7.36 -2.26
N GLN A 110 14.64 8.24 -3.25
CA GLN A 110 14.13 9.60 -3.11
C GLN A 110 12.82 9.77 -3.91
N PRO A 111 11.64 9.71 -3.25
CA PRO A 111 10.35 9.81 -3.93
C PRO A 111 9.97 11.24 -4.30
N TYR A 112 10.64 12.24 -3.74
CA TYR A 112 10.32 13.65 -3.95
C TYR A 112 11.51 14.39 -4.55
N ALA A 113 11.19 15.38 -5.38
CA ALA A 113 12.16 16.27 -6.00
C ALA A 113 11.64 17.71 -5.93
N THR A 114 12.57 18.68 -6.03
CA THR A 114 12.22 20.09 -6.14
C THR A 114 12.06 20.47 -7.61
N ALA A 115 10.98 21.17 -7.93
CA ALA A 115 10.73 21.73 -9.26
C ALA A 115 10.60 23.25 -9.18
N ILE A 116 11.04 23.95 -10.22
CA ILE A 116 10.89 25.40 -10.37
C ILE A 116 9.68 25.63 -11.27
N ILE A 117 8.81 26.56 -10.89
CA ILE A 117 7.68 26.98 -11.72
C ILE A 117 8.25 27.73 -12.94
N PRO A 118 8.06 27.23 -14.17
CA PRO A 118 8.59 27.90 -15.34
C PRO A 118 7.79 29.17 -15.65
N THR A 119 8.45 30.22 -16.11
CA THR A 119 7.78 31.49 -16.48
C THR A 119 6.73 31.32 -17.58
N LEU A 120 6.93 30.34 -18.46
CA LEU A 120 5.99 29.95 -19.52
C LEU A 120 4.59 29.56 -18.98
N VAL A 121 4.46 29.17 -17.71
CA VAL A 121 3.16 28.75 -17.14
C VAL A 121 2.07 29.82 -17.31
N SER A 122 2.45 31.10 -17.32
CA SER A 122 1.52 32.23 -17.52
C SER A 122 0.80 32.19 -18.87
N ASP A 123 1.37 31.56 -19.89
CA ASP A 123 0.76 31.44 -21.23
C ASP A 123 -0.31 30.33 -21.29
N TYR A 124 -0.28 29.40 -20.32
CA TYR A 124 -1.13 28.21 -20.28
C TYR A 124 -2.17 28.25 -19.17
N VAL A 125 -2.12 29.21 -18.25
CA VAL A 125 -3.06 29.33 -17.13
C VAL A 125 -4.08 30.43 -17.40
N ASP A 126 -5.36 30.05 -17.44
CA ASP A 126 -6.52 30.96 -17.48
C ASP A 126 -7.52 30.54 -16.38
N PRO A 127 -7.53 31.25 -15.23
CA PRO A 127 -8.48 30.97 -14.14
C PRO A 127 -9.95 31.16 -14.53
N THR A 128 -10.23 31.83 -15.66
CA THR A 128 -11.60 32.08 -16.15
C THR A 128 -12.12 30.97 -17.06
N LEU A 129 -11.35 29.89 -17.27
CA LEU A 129 -11.75 28.77 -18.11
C LEU A 129 -13.10 28.18 -17.64
N PRO A 130 -14.17 28.24 -18.47
CA PRO A 130 -15.50 27.79 -18.10
C PRO A 130 -15.52 26.31 -17.71
N THR A 131 -16.47 25.89 -16.89
CA THR A 131 -16.65 24.47 -16.51
C THR A 131 -17.58 23.72 -17.47
N LYS A 132 -18.46 24.44 -18.19
CA LYS A 132 -19.40 23.86 -19.15
C LYS A 132 -18.67 23.48 -20.45
N ARG A 133 -18.77 22.22 -20.86
CA ARG A 133 -18.12 21.68 -22.06
C ARG A 133 -18.45 22.46 -23.35
N SER A 134 -19.68 22.93 -23.50
CA SER A 134 -20.06 23.72 -24.69
C SER A 134 -19.27 25.03 -24.80
N LEU A 135 -19.03 25.71 -23.67
CA LEU A 135 -18.26 26.96 -23.63
C LEU A 135 -16.75 26.71 -23.73
N GLN A 136 -16.28 25.57 -23.22
CA GLN A 136 -14.89 25.13 -23.41
C GLN A 136 -14.58 24.86 -24.88
N ALA A 137 -15.53 24.28 -25.64
CA ALA A 137 -15.36 23.98 -27.06
C ALA A 137 -15.17 25.23 -27.94
N GLU A 138 -15.56 26.41 -27.46
CA GLU A 138 -15.34 27.68 -28.14
C GLU A 138 -13.91 28.24 -27.90
N ARG A 139 -13.16 27.70 -26.95
CA ARG A 139 -11.78 28.12 -26.67
C ARG A 139 -10.83 27.56 -27.73
N LYS A 140 -9.80 28.35 -28.09
CA LYS A 140 -8.75 27.93 -29.03
C LYS A 140 -7.96 26.71 -28.53
N TYR A 141 -7.79 26.58 -27.22
CA TYR A 141 -7.15 25.46 -26.55
C TYR A 141 -7.69 25.34 -25.12
N MET A 142 -7.49 24.17 -24.51
CA MET A 142 -7.81 23.92 -23.11
C MET A 142 -6.63 24.37 -22.24
N SER A 143 -6.78 25.52 -21.59
CA SER A 143 -5.84 26.02 -20.58
C SER A 143 -5.98 25.25 -19.27
N TYR A 144 -5.03 25.47 -18.37
CA TYR A 144 -5.14 25.11 -16.96
C TYR A 144 -5.80 26.26 -16.19
N ARG A 145 -6.47 25.97 -15.07
CA ARG A 145 -7.11 26.98 -14.22
C ARG A 145 -6.16 27.56 -13.19
N SER A 146 -5.11 26.83 -12.85
CA SER A 146 -4.14 27.24 -11.83
C SER A 146 -2.72 26.80 -12.23
N VAL A 147 -1.72 27.48 -11.64
CA VAL A 147 -0.32 27.03 -11.72
C VAL A 147 -0.16 25.64 -11.11
N ALA A 148 -0.92 25.34 -10.06
CA ALA A 148 -0.91 24.03 -9.41
C ALA A 148 -1.40 22.92 -10.36
N GLU A 149 -2.48 23.14 -11.11
CA GLU A 149 -3.00 22.20 -12.12
C GLU A 149 -1.97 21.97 -13.23
N PHE A 150 -1.34 23.03 -13.74
CA PHE A 150 -0.26 22.93 -14.72
C PHE A 150 0.92 22.08 -14.21
N MET A 151 1.36 22.34 -12.99
CA MET A 151 2.48 21.61 -12.38
C MET A 151 2.10 20.16 -12.06
N ALA A 152 0.87 19.92 -11.59
CA ALA A 152 0.38 18.58 -11.29
C ALA A 152 0.37 17.70 -12.55
N GLU A 153 -0.20 18.20 -13.65
CA GLU A 153 -0.24 17.49 -14.91
C GLU A 153 1.17 17.22 -15.45
N ARG A 154 2.06 18.23 -15.41
CA ARG A 154 3.42 18.13 -15.94
C ARG A 154 4.26 17.05 -15.24
N TYR A 155 3.98 16.78 -13.97
CA TYR A 155 4.70 15.78 -13.16
C TYR A 155 3.85 14.53 -12.86
N HIS A 156 2.75 14.33 -13.60
CA HIS A 156 1.82 13.21 -13.43
C HIS A 156 1.38 13.02 -11.97
N THR A 157 1.17 14.10 -11.23
CA THR A 157 0.75 14.10 -9.83
C THR A 157 -0.62 14.75 -9.66
N SER A 158 -1.01 15.09 -8.43
CA SER A 158 -2.26 15.77 -8.12
C SER A 158 -2.03 17.09 -7.38
N GLU A 159 -2.94 18.04 -7.54
CA GLU A 159 -2.94 19.27 -6.73
C GLU A 159 -2.98 18.95 -5.23
N ASP A 160 -3.72 17.91 -4.84
CA ASP A 160 -3.79 17.45 -3.45
C ASP A 160 -2.43 17.02 -2.91
N LEU A 161 -1.64 16.26 -3.67
CA LEU A 161 -0.29 15.86 -3.24
C LEU A 161 0.64 17.07 -3.16
N LEU A 162 0.56 18.00 -4.12
CA LEU A 162 1.32 19.26 -4.05
C LEU A 162 0.97 20.07 -2.78
N ILE A 163 -0.32 20.12 -2.43
CA ILE A 163 -0.83 20.77 -1.22
C ILE A 163 -0.35 20.06 0.04
N GLU A 164 -0.33 18.73 0.06
CA GLU A 164 0.18 17.94 1.19
C GLU A 164 1.67 18.24 1.43
N LEU A 165 2.46 18.34 0.36
CA LEU A 165 3.91 18.56 0.45
C LEU A 165 4.30 20.00 0.79
N ASN A 166 3.59 21.00 0.25
CA ASN A 166 4.01 22.42 0.32
C ASN A 166 3.06 23.31 1.13
N GLY A 167 1.88 22.81 1.49
CA GLY A 167 0.82 23.57 2.15
C GLY A 167 -0.11 24.31 1.18
N ALA A 168 -1.40 24.34 1.53
CA ALA A 168 -2.45 24.87 0.65
C ALA A 168 -2.27 26.35 0.28
N SER A 169 -1.77 27.18 1.21
CA SER A 169 -1.58 28.62 0.98
C SER A 169 -0.54 28.86 -0.12
N VAL A 170 0.60 28.16 -0.06
CA VAL A 170 1.69 28.29 -1.04
C VAL A 170 1.21 27.82 -2.41
N VAL A 171 0.58 26.65 -2.48
CA VAL A 171 0.16 26.05 -3.76
C VAL A 171 -0.93 26.88 -4.44
N ARG A 172 -1.95 27.33 -3.70
CA ARG A 172 -3.07 28.09 -4.27
C ARG A 172 -2.70 29.52 -4.68
N SER A 173 -1.63 30.07 -4.09
CA SER A 173 -1.13 31.42 -4.43
C SER A 173 0.08 31.39 -5.36
N ALA A 174 0.46 30.21 -5.86
CA ALA A 174 1.62 30.02 -6.72
C ALA A 174 1.53 30.83 -8.01
N LYS A 175 2.68 31.41 -8.41
CA LYS A 175 2.87 32.23 -9.61
C LYS A 175 4.24 31.90 -10.21
N ALA A 176 4.41 32.26 -11.49
CA ALA A 176 5.70 32.30 -12.17
C ALA A 176 6.67 33.28 -11.50
#